data_AF-A0A6A6NDR4-F1
#
_entry.id   AF-A0A6A6NDR4-F1
#
_cell.length_a   1.000
_cell.length_b   1.000
_cell.length_c   1.000
_cell.angle_alpha   90.00
_cell.angle_beta   90.00
_cell.angle_gamma   90.00
#
_symmetry.space_group_name_H-M   'P 1'
#
loop_
_entity.id
_entity.type
_entity.pdbx_description
1 polymer ?
#
loop_
_entity_poly.entity_id
_entity_poly.type
_entity_poly.pdbx_seq_one_letter_code
_entity_poly.pdbx_strand_id
1 'polypeptide(L)'
;MIRDIILPHICYIDPKHSGKLSDKLDVYSFGVVLLELITGRKSTHEDIDCVKSTHEDIHIVQIHIVDWAKPRIIQALKGEYMNFVDSNLQKYDRREMRRMIFCATSCVYKPLYCRPTIKKIVRALEEDKWDILLKDIWNDNDYNFLSKIIHGDMKTNNIILDNNFDPKVTNFGLIMFFQPERTDVYADIQNNKKASEKSDVYAFGVVLLELITGRNINEKGGNIINWARTRIRPAMNGQRTDLFDLKLQTYDESQMKQMIYCAAACVYKPLNLRPQMKKIVEALEALEGHIPPKNIWDENDNKFLHS
;
A
#
# COMPACT_ATOMS: atom_id res chain seq x y z
N MET A 1 19.88 16.69 -7.65
CA MET A 1 21.01 16.42 -8.57
C MET A 1 21.47 14.96 -8.57
N ILE A 2 22.00 14.38 -7.48
CA ILE A 2 22.41 12.95 -7.48
C ILE A 2 21.20 11.99 -7.49
N ARG A 3 20.11 12.32 -6.79
CA ARG A 3 18.84 11.55 -6.83
C ARG A 3 18.27 11.47 -8.25
N ASP A 4 18.23 12.59 -8.97
CA ASP A 4 17.63 12.69 -10.31
C ASP A 4 18.40 11.92 -11.38
N ILE A 5 19.70 11.67 -11.18
CA ILE A 5 20.54 10.87 -12.08
C ILE A 5 20.42 9.37 -11.78
N ILE A 6 20.20 9.00 -10.52
CA ILE A 6 20.19 7.59 -10.08
C ILE A 6 18.78 6.97 -10.17
N LEU A 7 17.73 7.77 -9.92
CA LEU A 7 16.34 7.31 -9.93
C LEU A 7 15.93 6.62 -11.25
N PRO A 8 16.21 7.17 -12.45
CA PRO A 8 15.84 6.52 -13.71
C PRO A 8 16.41 5.10 -13.85
N HIS A 9 17.60 4.85 -13.30
CA HIS A 9 18.26 3.55 -13.40
C HIS A 9 17.79 2.55 -12.33
N ILE A 10 17.43 3.02 -11.13
CA ILE A 10 16.90 2.16 -10.06
C ILE A 10 15.52 1.61 -10.41
N CYS A 11 14.71 2.35 -11.17
CA CYS A 11 13.33 1.95 -11.51
C CYS A 11 13.25 0.71 -12.41
N TYR A 12 14.31 0.39 -13.13
CA TYR A 12 14.40 -0.85 -13.90
C TYR A 12 15.04 -1.99 -13.11
N ILE A 13 15.58 -1.74 -11.92
CA ILE A 13 16.17 -2.77 -11.06
C ILE A 13 15.05 -3.44 -10.28
N ASP A 14 14.96 -4.77 -10.42
CA ASP A 14 14.03 -5.55 -9.62
C ASP A 14 14.24 -5.28 -8.14
N PRO A 15 13.19 -4.84 -7.42
CA PRO A 15 13.26 -4.63 -5.99
C PRO A 15 13.75 -5.84 -5.20
N LYS A 16 13.56 -7.07 -5.70
CA LYS A 16 14.04 -8.31 -5.08
C LYS A 16 15.52 -8.63 -5.37
N HIS A 17 16.27 -7.70 -5.97
CA HIS A 17 17.69 -7.87 -6.26
C HIS A 17 18.49 -8.04 -4.96
N SER A 18 18.94 -9.26 -4.69
CA SER A 18 19.76 -9.59 -3.52
C SER A 18 21.26 -9.33 -3.72
N GLY A 19 21.63 -8.50 -4.70
CA GLY A 19 23.02 -8.30 -5.13
C GLY A 19 23.53 -9.36 -6.12
N LYS A 20 22.77 -10.44 -6.35
CA LYS A 20 23.11 -11.48 -7.33
C LYS A 20 22.43 -11.16 -8.66
N LEU A 21 23.24 -11.00 -9.71
CA LEU A 21 22.77 -10.86 -11.08
C LEU A 21 22.07 -12.15 -11.53
N SER A 22 20.92 -12.02 -12.20
CA SER A 22 20.21 -13.13 -12.84
C SER A 22 19.42 -12.63 -14.03
N ASP A 23 19.15 -13.51 -14.99
CA ASP A 23 18.27 -13.27 -16.14
C ASP A 23 16.86 -12.80 -15.73
N LYS A 24 16.42 -13.09 -14.50
CA LYS A 24 15.14 -12.67 -13.93
C LYS A 24 15.06 -11.19 -13.58
N LEU A 25 16.20 -10.53 -13.42
CA LEU A 25 16.26 -9.08 -13.24
C LEU A 25 15.97 -8.39 -14.58
N ASP A 26 16.57 -8.86 -15.66
CA ASP A 26 16.33 -8.33 -17.02
C ASP A 26 14.86 -8.49 -17.43
N VAL A 27 14.24 -9.62 -17.04
CA VAL A 27 12.80 -9.84 -17.23
C VAL A 27 11.97 -8.78 -16.51
N TYR A 28 12.35 -8.36 -15.30
CA TYR A 28 11.66 -7.27 -14.59
C TYR A 28 11.81 -5.94 -15.33
N SER A 29 13.03 -5.58 -15.70
CA SER A 29 13.33 -4.35 -16.45
C SER A 29 12.50 -4.28 -17.74
N PHE A 30 12.44 -5.40 -18.47
CA PHE A 30 11.61 -5.51 -19.67
C PHE A 30 10.12 -5.32 -19.36
N GLY A 31 9.64 -5.86 -18.25
CA GLY A 31 8.27 -5.64 -17.77
C GLY A 31 7.95 -4.16 -17.47
N VAL A 32 8.90 -3.42 -16.89
CA VAL A 32 8.77 -1.98 -16.65
C VAL A 32 8.67 -1.23 -17.99
N VAL A 33 9.53 -1.56 -18.96
CA VAL A 33 9.45 -0.97 -20.31
C VAL A 33 8.10 -1.24 -20.98
N LEU A 34 7.57 -2.46 -20.85
CA LEU A 34 6.23 -2.76 -21.37
C LEU A 34 5.15 -1.90 -20.69
N LEU A 35 5.24 -1.67 -19.38
CA LEU A 35 4.30 -0.76 -18.69
C LEU A 35 4.43 0.68 -19.20
N GLU A 36 5.63 1.18 -19.46
CA GLU A 36 5.82 2.52 -20.04
C GLU A 36 5.15 2.62 -21.41
N LEU A 37 5.34 1.62 -22.28
CA LEU A 37 4.71 1.56 -23.60
C LEU A 37 3.18 1.48 -23.54
N ILE A 38 2.64 0.69 -22.61
CA ILE A 38 1.19 0.53 -22.44
C ILE A 38 0.55 1.82 -21.93
N THR A 39 1.18 2.47 -20.96
CA THR A 39 0.57 3.54 -20.17
C THR A 39 0.93 4.95 -20.66
N GLY A 40 1.97 5.08 -21.50
CA GLY A 40 2.52 6.36 -21.96
C GLY A 40 3.25 7.14 -20.85
N ARG A 41 3.42 6.52 -19.67
CA ARG A 41 4.07 7.13 -18.50
C ARG A 41 5.54 6.73 -18.48
N LYS A 42 6.39 7.62 -17.96
CA LYS A 42 7.77 7.29 -17.61
C LYS A 42 7.81 6.41 -16.35
N SER A 43 8.87 5.61 -16.23
CA SER A 43 9.13 4.68 -15.11
C SER A 43 9.07 5.35 -13.74
N THR A 44 9.45 6.64 -13.69
CA THR A 44 9.06 7.59 -12.64
C THR A 44 8.24 8.69 -13.25
N HIS A 45 7.10 8.99 -12.64
CA HIS A 45 6.31 10.15 -13.01
C HIS A 45 6.07 11.03 -11.79
N GLU A 46 6.16 12.34 -12.03
CA GLU A 46 5.74 13.35 -11.07
C GLU A 46 4.22 13.32 -11.03
N ASP A 47 3.66 12.98 -9.87
CA ASP A 47 2.24 13.19 -9.65
C ASP A 47 2.11 14.61 -9.08
N ILE A 48 1.89 15.58 -9.98
CA ILE A 48 1.79 17.01 -9.64
C ILE A 48 0.65 17.26 -8.65
N ASP A 49 -0.37 16.39 -8.67
CA ASP A 49 -1.49 16.48 -7.76
C ASP A 49 -1.12 16.05 -6.34
N CYS A 50 -0.05 15.26 -6.12
CA CYS A 50 0.34 14.76 -4.80
C CYS A 50 1.43 15.64 -4.16
N VAL A 51 1.04 16.54 -3.26
CA VAL A 51 1.97 17.48 -2.61
C VAL A 51 2.28 17.03 -1.18
N LYS A 52 3.58 16.89 -0.84
CA LYS A 52 3.99 16.78 0.56
C LYS A 52 3.97 18.17 1.20
N SER A 53 2.95 18.46 2.00
CA SER A 53 2.88 19.68 2.81
C SER A 53 3.78 19.57 4.04
N THR A 54 5.09 19.67 3.85
CA THR A 54 6.00 20.05 4.94
C THR A 54 6.38 21.50 4.75
N HIS A 55 6.26 22.29 5.82
CA HIS A 55 6.17 23.76 5.83
C HIS A 55 7.28 24.58 5.15
N GLU A 56 8.24 24.00 4.42
CA GLU A 56 9.28 24.77 3.73
C GLU A 56 9.76 24.22 2.37
N ASP A 57 9.27 23.09 1.86
CA ASP A 57 9.67 22.59 0.52
C ASP A 57 8.55 21.75 -0.13
N ILE A 58 8.10 22.13 -1.33
CA ILE A 58 7.22 21.29 -2.18
C ILE A 58 8.07 20.12 -2.69
N HIS A 59 8.05 19.00 -1.97
CA HIS A 59 8.66 17.77 -2.46
C HIS A 59 7.71 17.08 -3.44
N ILE A 60 8.01 17.18 -4.74
CA ILE A 60 7.39 16.36 -5.78
C ILE A 60 7.67 14.88 -5.45
N VAL A 61 6.61 14.10 -5.30
CA VAL A 61 6.72 12.67 -5.04
C VAL A 61 6.82 11.95 -6.37
N GLN A 62 7.99 11.37 -6.65
CA GLN A 62 8.14 10.45 -7.78
C GLN A 62 7.49 9.12 -7.42
N ILE A 63 6.45 8.74 -8.16
CA ILE A 63 5.80 7.44 -8.03
C ILE A 63 6.37 6.51 -9.09
N HIS A 64 6.74 5.30 -8.66
CA HIS A 64 7.21 4.26 -9.57
C HIS A 64 6.03 3.69 -10.37
N ILE A 65 6.21 3.50 -11.68
CA ILE A 65 5.15 3.05 -12.59
C ILE A 65 4.51 1.72 -12.18
N VAL A 66 5.30 0.79 -11.62
CA VAL A 66 4.79 -0.49 -11.12
C VAL A 66 3.83 -0.27 -9.95
N ASP A 67 4.13 0.66 -9.04
CA ASP A 67 3.29 0.90 -7.87
C ASP A 67 1.99 1.59 -8.27
N TRP A 68 2.08 2.54 -9.19
CA TRP A 68 0.91 3.19 -9.78
C TRP A 68 0.02 2.19 -10.54
N ALA A 69 0.63 1.25 -11.26
CA ALA A 69 -0.06 0.26 -12.08
C ALA A 69 -0.76 -0.83 -11.24
N LYS A 70 -0.19 -1.24 -10.11
CA LYS A 70 -0.66 -2.38 -9.30
C LYS A 70 -2.17 -2.34 -8.97
N PRO A 71 -2.75 -1.23 -8.45
CA PRO A 71 -4.19 -1.19 -8.16
C PRO A 71 -5.08 -1.19 -9.42
N ARG A 72 -4.54 -0.78 -10.57
CA ARG A 72 -5.29 -0.63 -11.83
C ARG A 72 -5.17 -1.86 -12.74
N ILE A 73 -4.08 -2.61 -12.62
CA ILE A 73 -3.75 -3.69 -13.56
C ILE A 73 -4.75 -4.85 -13.52
N ILE A 74 -5.44 -5.06 -12.39
CA ILE A 74 -6.47 -6.10 -12.28
C ILE A 74 -7.66 -5.81 -13.20
N GLN A 75 -8.10 -4.55 -13.26
CA GLN A 75 -9.17 -4.12 -14.18
C GLN A 75 -8.68 -4.21 -15.63
N ALA A 76 -7.43 -3.79 -15.88
CA ALA A 76 -6.80 -3.92 -17.20
C ALA A 76 -6.74 -5.39 -17.68
N LEU A 77 -6.37 -6.33 -16.81
CA LEU A 77 -6.39 -7.77 -17.12
C LEU A 77 -7.80 -8.32 -17.40
N LYS A 78 -8.86 -7.67 -16.92
CA LYS A 78 -10.26 -7.99 -17.27
C LYS A 78 -10.71 -7.35 -18.59
N GLY A 79 -9.88 -6.51 -19.20
CA GLY A 79 -10.17 -5.82 -20.46
C GLY A 79 -10.67 -4.38 -20.28
N GLU A 80 -10.71 -3.88 -19.06
CA GLU A 80 -11.08 -2.50 -18.72
C GLU A 80 -9.82 -1.62 -18.72
N TYR A 81 -9.58 -0.92 -19.82
CA TYR A 81 -8.34 -0.18 -20.06
C TYR A 81 -8.40 1.31 -19.70
N MET A 82 -9.56 1.79 -19.26
CA MET A 82 -9.77 3.20 -18.90
C MET A 82 -8.81 3.61 -17.80
N ASN A 83 -8.18 4.78 -17.96
CA ASN A 83 -7.20 5.33 -17.01
C ASN A 83 -5.96 4.44 -16.76
N PHE A 84 -5.71 3.45 -17.63
CA PHE A 84 -4.53 2.59 -17.59
C PHE A 84 -3.68 2.70 -18.86
N VAL A 85 -4.30 2.57 -20.03
CA VAL A 85 -3.62 2.71 -21.33
C VAL A 85 -3.39 4.19 -21.65
N ASP A 86 -2.28 4.49 -22.34
CA ASP A 86 -1.92 5.85 -22.77
C ASP A 86 -3.12 6.55 -23.44
N SER A 87 -3.52 7.70 -22.89
CA SER A 87 -4.61 8.51 -23.43
C SER A 87 -4.31 9.08 -24.82
N ASN A 88 -3.03 9.14 -25.22
CA ASN A 88 -2.62 9.61 -26.54
C ASN A 88 -2.72 8.52 -27.62
N LEU A 89 -2.91 7.25 -27.25
CA LEU A 89 -3.11 6.16 -28.21
C LEU A 89 -4.52 6.26 -28.83
N GLN A 90 -4.62 6.93 -29.98
CA GLN A 90 -5.89 7.17 -30.67
C GLN A 90 -6.59 5.88 -31.15
N LYS A 91 -5.82 4.84 -31.51
CA LYS A 91 -6.34 3.53 -31.94
C LYS A 91 -5.32 2.44 -31.64
N TYR A 92 -5.76 1.35 -31.03
CA TYR A 92 -4.95 0.16 -30.78
C TYR A 92 -5.79 -1.11 -30.84
N ASP A 93 -5.16 -2.23 -31.13
CA ASP A 93 -5.80 -3.53 -31.08
C ASP A 93 -5.98 -3.99 -29.62
N ARG A 94 -7.22 -4.27 -29.20
CA ARG A 94 -7.51 -4.64 -27.80
C ARG A 94 -6.96 -6.02 -27.42
N ARG A 95 -6.79 -6.92 -28.38
CA ARG A 95 -6.21 -8.26 -28.19
C ARG A 95 -4.71 -8.14 -27.97
N GLU A 96 -4.03 -7.33 -28.77
CA GLU A 96 -2.60 -7.03 -28.60
C GLU A 96 -2.33 -6.27 -27.30
N MET A 97 -3.17 -5.29 -26.96
CA MET A 97 -3.05 -4.58 -25.68
C MET A 97 -3.21 -5.54 -24.49
N ARG A 98 -4.19 -6.45 -24.55
CA ARG A 98 -4.36 -7.50 -23.53
C ARG A 98 -3.09 -8.32 -23.38
N ARG A 99 -2.55 -8.81 -24.49
CA ARG A 99 -1.32 -9.61 -24.57
C ARG A 99 -0.13 -8.87 -23.91
N MET A 100 0.06 -7.59 -24.24
CA MET A 100 1.11 -6.75 -23.64
C MET A 100 0.93 -6.62 -22.13
N ILE A 101 -0.29 -6.37 -21.65
CA ILE A 101 -0.58 -6.23 -20.22
C ILE A 101 -0.25 -7.52 -19.46
N PHE A 102 -0.64 -8.69 -19.97
CA PHE A 102 -0.29 -9.96 -19.34
C PHE A 102 1.22 -10.21 -19.29
N CYS A 103 1.93 -9.89 -20.38
CA CYS A 103 3.39 -10.02 -20.41
C CYS A 103 4.05 -9.09 -19.37
N ALA A 104 3.67 -7.81 -19.36
CA ALA A 104 4.17 -6.83 -18.40
C ALA A 104 3.91 -7.28 -16.94
N THR A 105 2.67 -7.71 -16.66
CA THR A 105 2.25 -8.20 -15.35
C THR A 105 3.08 -9.39 -14.87
N SER A 106 3.29 -10.37 -15.76
CA SER A 106 4.04 -11.59 -15.47
C SER A 106 5.52 -11.30 -15.19
N CYS A 107 6.06 -10.27 -15.83
CA CYS A 107 7.42 -9.81 -15.61
C CYS A 107 7.60 -9.11 -14.25
N VAL A 108 6.68 -8.21 -13.88
CA VAL A 108 6.93 -7.31 -12.73
C VAL A 108 6.40 -7.84 -11.39
N TYR A 109 5.27 -8.55 -11.36
CA TYR A 109 4.59 -8.89 -10.10
C TYR A 109 4.86 -10.30 -9.57
N LYS A 110 5.36 -11.21 -10.41
CA LYS A 110 5.68 -12.57 -9.95
C LYS A 110 6.88 -12.59 -8.99
N PRO A 111 6.92 -13.53 -8.03
CA PRO A 111 8.15 -13.87 -7.32
C PRO A 111 9.30 -14.17 -8.28
N LEU A 112 10.53 -13.82 -7.91
CA LEU A 112 11.71 -13.91 -8.78
C LEU A 112 11.87 -15.31 -9.38
N TYR A 113 11.69 -16.36 -8.57
CA TYR A 113 11.77 -17.75 -9.01
C TYR A 113 10.60 -18.22 -9.89
N CYS A 114 9.45 -17.52 -9.87
CA CYS A 114 8.28 -17.82 -10.70
C CYS A 114 8.23 -17.02 -11.99
N ARG A 115 9.07 -15.99 -12.15
CA ARG A 115 9.05 -15.15 -13.36
C ARG A 115 9.40 -15.98 -14.59
N PRO A 116 8.69 -15.76 -15.72
CA PRO A 116 9.02 -16.43 -16.98
C PRO A 116 10.42 -16.05 -17.46
N THR A 117 10.95 -16.80 -18.43
CA THR A 117 12.17 -16.38 -19.13
C THR A 117 11.83 -15.33 -20.19
N ILE A 118 12.79 -14.49 -20.56
CA ILE A 118 12.57 -13.52 -21.63
C ILE A 118 12.13 -14.20 -22.94
N LYS A 119 12.68 -15.39 -23.24
CA LYS A 119 12.26 -16.21 -24.38
C LYS A 119 10.76 -16.55 -24.35
N LYS A 120 10.20 -16.88 -23.17
CA LYS A 120 8.76 -17.15 -23.05
C LYS A 120 7.92 -15.89 -23.27
N ILE A 121 8.37 -14.76 -22.76
CA ILE A 121 7.70 -13.47 -22.93
C ILE A 121 7.71 -13.03 -24.40
N VAL A 122 8.87 -13.07 -25.07
CA VAL A 122 8.99 -12.70 -26.48
C VAL A 122 8.11 -13.59 -27.36
N ARG A 123 8.13 -14.91 -27.15
CA ARG A 123 7.21 -15.83 -27.84
C ARG A 123 5.74 -15.48 -27.62
N ALA A 124 5.36 -15.13 -26.40
CA ALA A 124 3.99 -14.71 -26.10
C ALA A 124 3.62 -13.38 -26.77
N LEU A 125 4.58 -12.49 -27.02
CA LEU A 125 4.35 -11.24 -27.76
C LEU A 125 4.24 -11.49 -29.27
N GLU A 126 5.08 -12.36 -29.85
CA GLU A 126 5.20 -12.55 -31.30
C GLU A 126 4.24 -13.59 -31.89
N GLU A 127 3.90 -14.65 -31.16
CA GLU A 127 3.14 -15.78 -31.72
C GLU A 127 1.62 -15.54 -31.70
N ASP A 128 0.90 -16.02 -32.72
CA ASP A 128 -0.56 -15.89 -32.82
C ASP A 128 -1.32 -16.63 -31.71
N LYS A 129 -0.72 -17.70 -31.18
CA LYS A 129 -1.26 -18.57 -30.11
C LYS A 129 -0.83 -18.14 -28.71
N TRP A 130 -0.63 -16.84 -28.51
CA TRP A 130 -0.19 -16.26 -27.24
C TRP A 130 -1.11 -16.59 -26.07
N ASP A 131 -2.40 -16.75 -26.29
CA ASP A 131 -3.41 -17.08 -25.28
C ASP A 131 -3.17 -18.45 -24.65
N ILE A 132 -2.65 -19.41 -25.42
CA ILE A 132 -2.23 -20.72 -24.92
C ILE A 132 -0.93 -20.57 -24.12
N LEU A 133 0.07 -19.87 -24.68
CA LEU A 133 1.36 -19.65 -24.02
C LEU A 133 1.20 -18.90 -22.69
N LEU A 134 0.24 -17.98 -22.60
CA LEU A 134 -0.03 -17.24 -21.39
C LEU A 134 -0.69 -18.07 -20.30
N LYS A 135 -1.44 -19.13 -20.60
CA LYS A 135 -1.99 -20.01 -19.54
C LYS A 135 -0.87 -20.70 -18.75
N ASP A 136 0.27 -20.96 -19.40
CA ASP A 136 1.46 -21.51 -18.75
C ASP A 136 2.25 -20.46 -17.96
N ILE A 137 2.08 -19.18 -18.31
CA ILE A 137 2.79 -18.06 -17.68
C ILE A 137 1.94 -17.46 -16.54
N TRP A 138 0.62 -17.39 -16.70
CA TRP A 138 -0.32 -16.67 -15.84
C TRP A 138 -1.54 -17.54 -15.54
N ASN A 139 -1.74 -17.88 -14.26
CA ASN A 139 -2.81 -18.75 -13.80
C ASN A 139 -3.71 -18.07 -12.75
N ASP A 140 -4.76 -18.76 -12.31
CA ASP A 140 -5.71 -18.24 -11.32
C ASP A 140 -5.06 -17.92 -9.96
N ASN A 141 -3.99 -18.63 -9.59
CA ASN A 141 -3.25 -18.31 -8.37
C ASN A 141 -2.50 -16.98 -8.51
N ASP A 142 -2.00 -16.63 -9.70
CA ASP A 142 -1.38 -15.34 -9.96
C ASP A 142 -2.40 -14.20 -9.89
N TYR A 143 -3.62 -14.42 -10.39
CA TYR A 143 -4.73 -13.49 -10.21
C TYR A 143 -5.08 -13.28 -8.75
N ASN A 144 -5.18 -14.36 -7.98
CA ASN A 144 -5.47 -14.32 -6.54
C ASN A 144 -4.34 -13.68 -5.73
N PHE A 145 -3.10 -13.84 -6.17
CA PHE A 145 -1.94 -13.19 -5.56
C PHE A 145 -1.95 -11.68 -5.83
N LEU A 146 -2.27 -11.26 -7.06
CA LEU A 146 -2.40 -9.85 -7.40
C LEU A 146 -3.60 -9.17 -6.75
N SER A 147 -4.73 -9.87 -6.63
CA SER A 147 -5.95 -9.32 -6.04
C SER A 147 -5.79 -9.02 -4.54
N LYS A 148 -4.84 -9.69 -3.87
CA LYS A 148 -4.40 -9.36 -2.52
C LYS A 148 -3.34 -8.25 -2.55
N ILE A 149 -3.81 -7.00 -2.58
CA ILE A 149 -2.93 -5.85 -2.47
C ILE A 149 -2.48 -5.70 -1.01
N ILE A 150 -1.31 -6.28 -0.70
CA ILE A 150 -0.55 -5.94 0.50
C ILE A 150 0.24 -4.67 0.18
N HIS A 151 0.01 -3.61 0.95
CA HIS A 151 0.79 -2.38 0.91
C HIS A 151 2.18 -2.66 1.46
N GLY A 152 2.25 -3.24 2.64
CA GLY A 152 3.47 -3.68 3.28
C GLY A 152 4.35 -2.55 3.80
N ASP A 153 4.05 -1.27 3.54
CA ASP A 153 4.68 -0.04 4.11
C ASP A 153 3.70 1.07 4.54
N MET A 154 2.59 0.70 5.16
CA MET A 154 1.59 1.70 5.57
C MET A 154 2.18 2.59 6.67
N LYS A 155 2.23 3.91 6.44
CA LYS A 155 2.70 4.93 7.39
C LYS A 155 2.26 6.32 6.95
N THR A 156 2.25 7.29 7.85
CA THR A 156 1.88 8.69 7.57
C THR A 156 2.69 9.28 6.42
N ASN A 157 4.00 9.04 6.38
CA ASN A 157 4.88 9.52 5.29
C ASN A 157 4.57 8.98 3.87
N ASN A 158 3.76 7.93 3.78
CA ASN A 158 3.33 7.29 2.55
C ASN A 158 1.86 7.58 2.21
N ILE A 159 1.18 8.39 3.03
CA ILE A 159 -0.15 8.93 2.74
C ILE A 159 0.06 10.40 2.42
N ILE A 160 -0.11 10.75 1.14
CA ILE A 160 0.07 12.12 0.65
C ILE A 160 -1.31 12.72 0.42
N LEU A 161 -1.41 14.03 0.52
CA LEU A 161 -2.64 14.75 0.23
C LEU A 161 -2.53 15.38 -1.15
N ASP A 162 -3.62 15.35 -1.90
CA ASP A 162 -3.69 16.13 -3.12
C ASP A 162 -4.10 17.59 -2.87
N ASN A 163 -4.20 18.38 -3.94
CA ASN A 163 -4.59 19.79 -3.87
C ASN A 163 -5.98 20.02 -3.24
N ASN A 164 -6.83 18.99 -3.18
CA ASN A 164 -8.15 19.04 -2.55
C ASN A 164 -8.13 18.49 -1.11
N PHE A 165 -6.94 18.17 -0.58
CA PHE A 165 -6.75 17.46 0.68
C PHE A 165 -7.29 16.02 0.67
N ASP A 166 -7.50 15.41 -0.50
CA ASP A 166 -7.89 14.00 -0.57
C ASP A 166 -6.65 13.11 -0.34
N PRO A 167 -6.71 12.12 0.57
CA PRO A 167 -5.57 11.26 0.84
C PRO A 167 -5.33 10.25 -0.29
N LYS A 168 -4.06 10.13 -0.71
CA LYS A 168 -3.53 9.15 -1.66
C LYS A 168 -2.45 8.31 -0.97
N VAL A 169 -2.62 7.01 -0.99
CA VAL A 169 -1.61 6.06 -0.50
C VAL A 169 -0.55 5.84 -1.59
N THR A 170 0.72 5.75 -1.21
CA THR A 170 1.88 5.62 -2.12
C THR A 170 2.90 4.61 -1.59
N ASN A 171 3.89 4.25 -2.42
CA ASN A 171 4.94 3.28 -2.08
C ASN A 171 4.40 1.86 -1.78
N PHE A 172 3.35 1.45 -2.51
CA PHE A 172 2.79 0.10 -2.41
C PHE A 172 3.83 -0.96 -2.79
N GLY A 173 4.04 -1.95 -1.92
CA GLY A 173 4.76 -3.17 -2.28
C GLY A 173 6.29 -3.06 -2.35
N LEU A 174 6.88 -1.86 -2.31
CA LEU A 174 8.34 -1.71 -2.35
C LEU A 174 9.04 -2.36 -1.14
N ILE A 175 8.46 -2.32 0.07
CA ILE A 175 9.11 -2.95 1.23
C ILE A 175 9.17 -4.47 1.14
N MET A 176 8.18 -5.13 0.54
CA MET A 176 8.19 -6.59 0.38
C MET A 176 9.44 -7.07 -0.35
N PHE A 177 10.16 -6.16 -0.99
CA PHE A 177 11.30 -6.43 -1.83
C PHE A 177 12.59 -5.81 -1.30
N PHE A 178 12.57 -4.59 -0.74
CA PHE A 178 13.79 -3.88 -0.30
C PHE A 178 14.13 -3.97 1.20
N GLN A 179 13.18 -4.27 2.10
CA GLN A 179 13.46 -4.38 3.54
C GLN A 179 12.67 -5.55 4.16
N PRO A 180 13.28 -6.76 4.25
CA PRO A 180 12.61 -7.91 4.83
C PRO A 180 12.37 -7.77 6.35
N GLU A 181 13.11 -6.90 7.03
CA GLU A 181 12.99 -6.65 8.47
C GLU A 181 12.73 -5.17 8.75
N ARG A 182 11.46 -4.82 8.95
CA ARG A 182 11.08 -3.48 9.39
C ARG A 182 11.51 -3.25 10.84
N THR A 183 12.14 -2.11 11.11
CA THR A 183 12.58 -1.74 12.47
C THR A 183 11.78 -0.57 13.05
N ASP A 184 10.87 0.01 12.29
CA ASP A 184 10.04 1.14 12.71
C ASP A 184 8.81 0.70 13.54
N VAL A 185 8.13 1.67 14.13
CA VAL A 185 6.97 1.43 15.01
C VAL A 185 5.79 0.81 14.26
N TYR A 186 5.72 0.97 12.93
CA TYR A 186 4.72 0.34 12.07
C TYR A 186 4.99 -1.15 11.82
N ALA A 187 6.17 -1.65 12.19
CA ALA A 187 6.53 -3.05 12.08
C ALA A 187 5.80 -3.89 13.13
N ASP A 188 4.82 -4.67 12.70
CA ASP A 188 4.09 -5.55 13.61
C ASP A 188 4.98 -6.69 14.15
N ILE A 189 5.37 -6.56 15.42
CA ILE A 189 6.20 -7.52 16.13
C ILE A 189 5.49 -8.89 16.21
N GLN A 190 4.17 -8.92 16.38
CA GLN A 190 3.42 -10.18 16.47
C GLN A 190 3.44 -10.96 15.15
N ASN A 191 3.59 -10.28 14.01
CA ASN A 191 3.72 -10.90 12.69
C ASN A 191 5.18 -11.14 12.28
N ASN A 192 6.12 -11.15 13.24
CA ASN A 192 7.56 -11.24 12.97
C ASN A 192 8.04 -10.18 11.98
N LYS A 193 7.43 -8.98 11.98
CA LYS A 193 7.74 -7.86 11.08
C LYS A 193 7.56 -8.18 9.58
N LYS A 194 6.89 -9.28 9.23
CA LYS A 194 6.60 -9.66 7.86
C LYS A 194 5.43 -8.85 7.31
N ALA A 195 5.47 -8.51 6.03
CA ALA A 195 4.35 -7.88 5.35
C ALA A 195 3.19 -8.88 5.15
N SER A 196 1.99 -8.47 5.53
CA SER A 196 0.73 -9.20 5.35
C SER A 196 -0.46 -8.23 5.40
N GLU A 197 -1.65 -8.70 5.03
CA GLU A 197 -2.88 -7.92 5.22
C GLU A 197 -3.08 -7.52 6.70
N LYS A 198 -2.66 -8.38 7.64
CA LYS A 198 -2.76 -8.11 9.09
C LYS A 198 -1.73 -7.12 9.60
N SER A 199 -0.54 -7.09 9.02
CA SER A 199 0.47 -6.07 9.35
C SER A 199 0.06 -4.70 8.79
N ASP A 200 -0.60 -4.67 7.62
CA ASP A 200 -1.15 -3.41 7.07
C ASP A 200 -2.27 -2.85 7.94
N VAL A 201 -3.15 -3.72 8.46
CA VAL A 201 -4.17 -3.33 9.47
C VAL A 201 -3.50 -2.75 10.72
N TYR A 202 -2.46 -3.40 11.25
CA TYR A 202 -1.71 -2.89 12.40
C TYR A 202 -1.10 -1.52 12.14
N ALA A 203 -0.38 -1.40 11.02
CA ALA A 203 0.31 -0.16 10.64
C ALA A 203 -0.68 0.98 10.39
N PHE A 204 -1.84 0.70 9.80
CA PHE A 204 -2.94 1.66 9.70
C PHE A 204 -3.47 2.07 11.09
N GLY A 205 -3.54 1.15 12.05
CA GLY A 205 -3.84 1.47 13.44
C GLY A 205 -2.85 2.46 14.08
N VAL A 206 -1.55 2.32 13.76
CA VAL A 206 -0.53 3.29 14.20
C VAL A 206 -0.74 4.65 13.54
N VAL A 207 -1.08 4.70 12.24
CA VAL A 207 -1.47 5.95 11.56
C VAL A 207 -2.66 6.61 12.25
N LEU A 208 -3.70 5.85 12.62
CA LEU A 208 -4.83 6.40 13.37
C LEU A 208 -4.39 6.96 14.73
N LEU A 209 -3.46 6.31 15.44
CA LEU A 209 -2.92 6.85 16.69
C LEU A 209 -2.17 8.17 16.47
N GLU A 210 -1.38 8.30 15.40
CA GLU A 210 -0.74 9.57 15.08
C GLU A 210 -1.77 10.67 14.81
N LEU A 211 -2.84 10.37 14.05
CA LEU A 211 -3.90 11.33 13.75
C LEU A 211 -4.67 11.75 15.01
N ILE A 212 -5.01 10.80 15.90
CA ILE A 212 -5.73 11.07 17.15
C ILE A 212 -4.87 11.94 18.09
N THR A 213 -3.58 11.63 18.17
CA THR A 213 -2.69 12.18 19.22
C THR A 213 -1.89 13.39 18.77
N GLY A 214 -1.75 13.61 17.46
CA GLY A 214 -0.88 14.64 16.88
C GLY A 214 0.62 14.44 17.15
N ARG A 215 1.00 13.31 17.76
CA ARG A 215 2.38 13.02 18.18
C ARG A 215 3.16 12.34 17.07
N ASN A 216 4.43 12.68 16.95
CA ASN A 216 5.36 11.92 16.12
C ASN A 216 5.73 10.58 16.77
N ILE A 217 5.89 9.52 15.97
CA ILE A 217 6.32 8.18 16.42
C ILE A 217 7.62 8.17 17.26
N ASN A 218 8.50 9.17 17.08
CA ASN A 218 9.81 9.28 17.73
C ASN A 218 9.87 10.39 18.80
N GLU A 219 8.75 10.99 19.18
CA GLU A 219 8.76 12.04 20.21
C GLU A 219 9.28 11.53 21.56
N LYS A 220 9.99 12.41 22.29
CA LYS A 220 10.58 12.12 23.60
C LYS A 220 9.48 11.68 24.59
N GLY A 221 9.45 10.38 24.91
CA GLY A 221 8.42 9.80 25.78
C GLY A 221 8.18 8.30 25.59
N GLY A 222 8.76 7.69 24.56
CA GLY A 222 8.65 6.26 24.26
C GLY A 222 7.75 5.97 23.05
N ASN A 223 7.60 4.69 22.70
CA ASN A 223 6.78 4.25 21.58
C ASN A 223 5.31 4.72 21.77
N ILE A 224 4.77 5.48 20.80
CA ILE A 224 3.40 6.01 20.76
C ILE A 224 2.35 4.95 21.17
N ILE A 225 2.56 3.69 20.80
CA ILE A 225 1.69 2.56 21.11
C ILE A 225 1.62 2.32 22.63
N ASN A 226 2.77 2.28 23.31
CA ASN A 226 2.80 2.05 24.75
C ASN A 226 2.26 3.26 25.51
N TRP A 227 2.58 4.46 25.03
CA TRP A 227 2.09 5.70 25.62
C TRP A 227 0.55 5.82 25.52
N ALA A 228 -0.02 5.52 24.35
CA ALA A 228 -1.46 5.58 24.09
C ALA A 228 -2.23 4.48 24.83
N ARG A 229 -1.65 3.27 25.01
CA ARG A 229 -2.30 2.12 25.65
C ARG A 229 -2.98 2.47 26.98
N THR A 230 -2.28 3.23 27.82
CA THR A 230 -2.77 3.61 29.17
C THR A 230 -3.88 4.66 29.17
N ARG A 231 -4.06 5.37 28.05
CA ARG A 231 -4.97 6.52 27.89
C ARG A 231 -6.23 6.20 27.10
N ILE A 232 -6.17 5.17 26.26
CA ILE A 232 -7.29 4.75 25.41
C ILE A 232 -8.52 4.37 26.23
N ARG A 233 -8.36 3.55 27.29
CA ARG A 233 -9.51 3.09 28.09
C ARG A 233 -10.23 4.24 28.79
N PRO A 234 -9.55 5.16 29.51
CA PRO A 234 -10.20 6.35 30.03
C PRO A 234 -10.87 7.21 28.94
N ALA A 235 -10.23 7.41 27.79
CA ALA A 235 -10.78 8.19 26.68
C ALA A 235 -12.08 7.58 26.10
N MET A 236 -12.13 6.26 25.92
CA MET A 236 -13.33 5.54 25.46
C MET A 236 -14.53 5.70 26.42
N ASN A 237 -14.23 5.86 27.72
CA ASN A 237 -15.23 6.09 28.77
C ASN A 237 -15.64 7.56 28.91
N GLY A 238 -15.19 8.45 28.02
CA GLY A 238 -15.51 9.88 28.05
C GLY A 238 -14.75 10.66 29.12
N GLN A 239 -13.67 10.09 29.69
CA GLN A 239 -12.83 10.82 30.64
C GLN A 239 -11.91 11.77 29.89
N ARG A 240 -11.61 12.93 30.50
CA ARG A 240 -10.58 13.84 29.97
C ARG A 240 -9.22 13.15 30.06
N THR A 241 -8.57 13.03 28.92
CA THR A 241 -7.21 12.46 28.80
C THR A 241 -6.34 13.38 27.96
N ASP A 242 -5.03 13.25 28.12
CA ASP A 242 -4.02 13.86 27.27
C ASP A 242 -3.78 13.05 25.98
N LEU A 243 -4.72 12.16 25.60
CA LEU A 243 -4.62 11.32 24.40
C LEU A 243 -4.68 12.16 23.13
N PHE A 244 -5.50 13.19 23.10
CA PHE A 244 -5.82 13.95 21.89
C PHE A 244 -4.76 14.99 21.56
N ASP A 245 -4.60 15.30 20.28
CA ASP A 245 -3.72 16.39 19.83
C ASP A 245 -4.11 17.71 20.52
N LEU A 246 -3.14 18.32 21.21
CA LEU A 246 -3.30 19.60 21.91
C LEU A 246 -3.62 20.76 20.96
N LYS A 247 -3.37 20.61 19.65
CA LYS A 247 -3.68 21.60 18.61
C LYS A 247 -5.10 21.48 18.08
N LEU A 248 -5.84 20.42 18.40
CA LEU A 248 -7.24 20.29 18.00
C LEU A 248 -8.10 21.32 18.75
N GLN A 249 -8.68 22.26 18.01
CA GLN A 249 -9.58 23.27 18.57
C GLN A 249 -11.02 22.75 18.74
N THR A 250 -11.51 22.00 17.75
CA THR A 250 -12.86 21.40 17.73
C THR A 250 -12.80 20.07 17.01
N TYR A 251 -13.54 19.07 17.49
CA TYR A 251 -13.70 17.77 16.83
C TYR A 251 -15.05 17.15 17.20
N ASP A 252 -15.51 16.21 16.40
CA ASP A 252 -16.69 15.40 16.70
C ASP A 252 -16.32 14.27 17.67
N GLU A 253 -16.91 14.25 18.86
CA GLU A 253 -16.60 13.27 19.90
C GLU A 253 -16.96 11.83 19.49
N SER A 254 -18.03 11.66 18.70
CA SER A 254 -18.48 10.35 18.22
C SER A 254 -17.48 9.78 17.22
N GLN A 255 -17.08 10.58 16.24
CA GLN A 255 -16.05 10.20 15.25
C GLN A 255 -14.70 9.95 15.93
N MET A 256 -14.30 10.80 16.88
CA MET A 256 -13.06 10.60 17.63
C MET A 256 -13.08 9.28 18.40
N LYS A 257 -14.19 8.98 19.09
CA LYS A 257 -14.36 7.72 19.80
C LYS A 257 -14.30 6.52 18.85
N GLN A 258 -14.90 6.62 17.68
CA GLN A 258 -14.86 5.61 16.63
C GLN A 258 -13.43 5.37 16.10
N MET A 259 -12.66 6.44 15.87
CA MET A 259 -11.24 6.34 15.52
C MET A 259 -10.43 5.63 16.61
N ILE A 260 -10.68 5.93 17.89
CA ILE A 260 -10.01 5.27 19.03
C ILE A 260 -10.29 3.76 19.04
N TYR A 261 -11.54 3.34 18.84
CA TYR A 261 -11.90 1.92 18.78
C TYR A 261 -11.23 1.19 17.61
N CYS A 262 -11.21 1.82 16.43
CA CYS A 262 -10.53 1.27 15.25
C CYS A 262 -9.02 1.16 15.49
N ALA A 263 -8.38 2.21 16.00
CA ALA A 263 -6.97 2.21 16.34
C ALA A 263 -6.64 1.11 17.37
N ALA A 264 -7.46 0.99 18.42
CA ALA A 264 -7.25 -0.01 19.45
C ALA A 264 -7.36 -1.44 18.90
N ALA A 265 -8.38 -1.72 18.09
CA ALA A 265 -8.59 -3.03 17.48
C ALA A 265 -7.51 -3.41 16.48
N CYS A 266 -6.93 -2.44 15.76
CA CYS A 266 -5.83 -2.66 14.86
C CYS A 266 -4.51 -2.97 15.59
N VAL A 267 -4.23 -2.25 16.69
CA VAL A 267 -2.91 -2.27 17.34
C VAL A 267 -2.80 -3.31 18.46
N TYR A 268 -3.79 -3.39 19.34
CA TYR A 268 -3.67 -4.18 20.58
C TYR A 268 -4.29 -5.57 20.51
N LYS A 269 -5.23 -5.82 19.59
CA LYS A 269 -5.75 -7.18 19.42
C LYS A 269 -4.62 -8.13 18.95
N PRO A 270 -4.63 -9.39 19.42
CA PRO A 270 -3.78 -10.44 18.88
C PRO A 270 -3.92 -10.57 17.37
N LEU A 271 -2.84 -10.92 16.68
CA LEU A 271 -2.75 -11.02 15.21
C LEU A 271 -3.99 -11.68 14.56
N ASN A 272 -4.44 -12.81 15.11
CA ASN A 272 -5.56 -13.59 14.60
C ASN A 272 -6.94 -12.96 14.89
N LEU A 273 -7.06 -12.10 15.89
CA LEU A 273 -8.31 -11.44 16.29
C LEU A 273 -8.47 -10.03 15.69
N ARG A 274 -7.40 -9.46 15.11
CA ARG A 274 -7.51 -8.16 14.43
C ARG A 274 -8.56 -8.21 13.32
N PRO A 275 -9.37 -7.16 13.14
CA PRO A 275 -10.37 -7.09 12.08
C PRO A 275 -9.73 -7.09 10.69
N GLN A 276 -10.55 -7.28 9.65
CA GLN A 276 -10.16 -7.02 8.28
C GLN A 276 -10.29 -5.52 7.98
N MET A 277 -9.46 -4.99 7.07
CA MET A 277 -9.50 -3.57 6.70
C MET A 277 -10.89 -3.12 6.27
N LYS A 278 -11.62 -3.95 5.52
CA LYS A 278 -13.01 -3.67 5.13
C LYS A 278 -13.90 -3.33 6.33
N LYS A 279 -13.81 -4.09 7.43
CA LYS A 279 -14.58 -3.81 8.65
C LYS A 279 -14.16 -2.50 9.32
N ILE A 280 -12.87 -2.19 9.30
CA ILE A 280 -12.36 -0.91 9.82
C ILE A 280 -12.93 0.25 9.01
N VAL A 281 -12.91 0.17 7.68
CA VAL A 281 -13.46 1.21 6.78
C VAL A 281 -14.96 1.38 7.02
N GLU A 282 -15.72 0.28 7.02
CA GLU A 282 -17.16 0.31 7.30
C GLU A 282 -17.45 1.00 8.65
N ALA A 283 -16.61 0.77 9.65
CA ALA A 283 -16.77 1.37 10.95
C ALA A 283 -16.09 2.74 11.10
N LEU A 284 -15.38 3.28 10.13
CA LEU A 284 -14.98 4.69 10.11
C LEU A 284 -15.99 5.52 9.30
N GLU A 285 -16.59 4.91 8.27
CA GLU A 285 -17.61 5.52 7.40
C GLU A 285 -19.01 5.51 8.01
N ALA A 286 -19.26 4.67 9.03
CA ALA A 286 -20.53 4.63 9.72
C ALA A 286 -20.79 5.96 10.46
N LEU A 287 -21.39 6.91 9.77
CA LEU A 287 -22.06 8.06 10.36
C LEU A 287 -23.19 7.55 11.26
N GLU A 288 -23.30 8.13 12.45
CA GLU A 288 -24.24 7.82 13.53
C GLU A 288 -25.12 6.56 13.34
N GLY A 289 -24.69 5.43 13.91
CA GLY A 289 -25.62 4.35 14.29
C GLY A 289 -25.69 3.11 13.39
N HIS A 290 -24.81 2.91 12.42
CA HIS A 290 -24.85 1.67 11.60
C HIS A 290 -23.86 0.57 11.97
N ILE A 291 -22.81 0.86 12.75
CA ILE A 291 -21.99 -0.18 13.38
C ILE A 291 -21.69 0.26 14.81
N PRO A 292 -22.27 -0.37 15.85
CA PRO A 292 -21.88 -0.06 17.22
C PRO A 292 -20.39 -0.36 17.38
N PRO A 293 -19.60 0.51 18.04
CA PRO A 293 -18.18 0.28 18.26
C PRO A 293 -17.85 -1.09 18.87
N LYS A 294 -18.82 -1.67 19.59
CA LYS A 294 -18.83 -3.04 20.12
C LYS A 294 -18.54 -4.13 19.08
N ASN A 295 -18.78 -3.91 17.79
CA ASN A 295 -18.52 -4.90 16.74
C ASN A 295 -17.04 -4.98 16.34
N ILE A 296 -16.25 -3.96 16.67
CA ILE A 296 -14.80 -3.91 16.41
C ILE A 296 -14.00 -4.07 17.70
N TRP A 297 -14.48 -3.44 18.77
CA TRP A 297 -13.86 -3.47 20.09
C TRP A 297 -14.93 -3.50 21.18
N ASP A 298 -14.98 -4.58 21.94
CA ASP A 298 -15.94 -4.78 23.03
C ASP A 298 -15.29 -4.62 24.42
N GLU A 299 -16.08 -4.77 25.48
CA GLU A 299 -15.58 -4.66 26.85
C GLU A 299 -14.59 -5.77 27.23
N ASN A 300 -14.74 -6.96 26.66
CA ASN A 300 -13.83 -8.08 26.90
C ASN A 300 -12.48 -7.84 26.24
N ASP A 301 -12.44 -7.09 25.14
CA ASP A 301 -11.22 -6.70 24.44
C ASP A 301 -10.34 -5.76 25.30
N ASN A 302 -10.90 -5.06 26.30
CA ASN A 302 -10.12 -4.20 27.20
C ASN A 302 -8.99 -4.94 27.92
N LYS A 303 -9.08 -6.28 28.05
CA LYS A 303 -7.98 -7.10 28.58
C LYS A 303 -6.69 -6.96 27.78
N PHE A 304 -6.77 -6.66 26.48
CA PHE A 304 -5.61 -6.45 25.61
C PHE A 304 -4.89 -5.12 25.86
N LEU A 305 -5.50 -4.20 26.59
CA LEU A 305 -4.85 -2.95 27.03
C LEU A 305 -4.06 -3.13 28.34
N HIS A 306 -4.22 -4.27 29.02
CA HIS A 306 -3.57 -4.59 30.29
C HIS A 306 -2.37 -5.54 30.14
N SER A 307 -2.16 -6.09 28.94
CA SER A 307 -1.03 -6.95 28.57
C SER A 307 0.16 -6.16 28.02
#